data_AF-A0A2C9JPS7-F1
#
_entry.id   AF-A0A2C9JPS7-F1
#
_cell.length_a   1.000
_cell.length_b   1.000
_cell.length_c   1.000
_cell.angle_alpha   90.00
_cell.angle_beta   90.00
_cell.angle_gamma   90.00
#
_symmetry.space_group_name_H-M   'P 1'
#
loop_
_entity.id
_entity.type
_entity.pdbx_description
1 polymer ?
#
loop_
_entity_poly.entity_id
_entity_poly.type
_entity_poly.pdbx_seq_one_letter_code
_entity_poly.pdbx_strand_id
1 'polypeptide(L)'
;MFQESLVSSKLDCAAQCLTNPSCITYMINRNTKVCRLFSTRITQYNTLTSEAGYLSYDTCRATDAFGSPCSSNSNCKLANTICVDNMCQCDAGWSYSQNTLQCVRSCVQYGTMFTKIKQSYISGNDLITLTAPQYITASGCGQACVAVTSFTCLSFELDTTFGRCYLQSVTPFLVSLLDFLQLLGTTVDYYQRNCAYV
;
A
#
# COMPACT_ATOMS: atom_id res chain seq x y z
N MET A 1 3.07 16.72 9.30
CA MET A 1 2.21 17.71 8.60
C MET A 1 0.77 17.26 8.81
N PHE A 2 -0.10 18.11 9.33
CA PHE A 2 -1.51 17.78 9.58
C PHE A 2 -2.39 18.66 8.70
N GLN A 3 -3.52 18.11 8.25
CA GLN A 3 -4.52 18.86 7.49
C GLN A 3 -5.58 19.39 8.46
N GLU A 4 -5.90 20.68 8.37
CA GLU A 4 -6.94 21.30 9.19
C GLU A 4 -8.22 21.57 8.41
N SER A 5 -9.36 21.45 9.09
CA SER A 5 -10.68 21.79 8.55
C SER A 5 -11.67 22.11 9.67
N LEU A 6 -12.77 22.78 9.34
CA LEU A 6 -13.90 22.96 10.27
C LEU A 6 -14.91 21.82 10.10
N VAL A 7 -15.48 21.36 11.21
CA VAL A 7 -16.41 20.22 11.27
C VAL A 7 -17.56 20.46 12.25
N SER A 8 -18.73 19.90 12.00
CA SER A 8 -19.88 20.09 12.91
C SER A 8 -19.85 19.14 14.12
N SER A 9 -19.15 18.02 13.99
CA SER A 9 -19.07 16.97 15.00
C SER A 9 -17.78 16.15 14.92
N LYS A 10 -17.54 15.32 15.95
CA LYS A 10 -16.46 14.32 15.93
C LYS A 10 -16.63 13.29 14.81
N LEU A 11 -17.86 13.03 14.35
CA LEU A 11 -18.17 12.07 13.29
C LEU A 11 -17.81 12.65 11.92
N ASP A 12 -17.97 13.95 11.72
CA ASP A 12 -17.58 14.61 10.46
C ASP A 12 -16.06 14.62 10.29
N CYS A 13 -15.32 14.84 11.39
CA CYS A 13 -13.86 14.73 11.39
C CYS A 13 -13.39 13.28 11.15
N ALA A 14 -14.12 12.31 11.70
CA ALA A 14 -13.90 10.90 11.39
C ALA A 14 -14.14 10.58 9.92
N ALA A 15 -15.25 11.05 9.35
CA ALA A 15 -15.59 10.88 7.95
C ALA A 15 -14.50 11.47 7.05
N GLN A 16 -14.04 12.70 7.36
CA GLN A 16 -12.92 13.31 6.65
C GLN A 16 -11.64 12.49 6.75
N CYS A 17 -11.31 11.97 7.93
CA CYS A 17 -10.17 11.08 8.11
C CYS A 17 -10.33 9.77 7.32
N LEU A 18 -11.52 9.17 7.31
CA LEU A 18 -11.78 7.93 6.56
C LEU A 18 -11.70 8.12 5.04
N THR A 19 -12.12 9.29 4.55
CA THR A 19 -11.98 9.70 3.13
C THR A 19 -10.59 10.17 2.77
N ASN A 20 -9.74 10.46 3.76
CA ASN A 20 -8.34 10.82 3.54
C ASN A 20 -7.48 9.55 3.68
N PRO A 21 -6.97 8.96 2.60
CA PRO A 21 -6.26 7.68 2.64
C PRO A 21 -4.96 7.73 3.46
N SER A 22 -4.40 8.93 3.63
CA SER A 22 -3.22 9.16 4.44
C SER A 22 -3.55 9.34 5.92
N CYS A 23 -4.83 9.44 6.31
CA CYS A 23 -5.20 9.70 7.69
C CYS A 23 -5.33 8.40 8.49
N ILE A 24 -4.59 8.34 9.61
CA ILE A 24 -4.56 7.23 10.54
C ILE A 24 -5.27 7.63 11.85
N THR A 25 -4.97 8.82 12.36
CA THR A 25 -5.65 9.42 13.52
C THR A 25 -6.13 10.82 13.19
N TYR A 26 -7.11 11.31 13.95
CA TYR A 26 -7.58 12.68 13.85
C TYR A 26 -7.75 13.30 15.24
N MET A 27 -7.64 14.63 15.33
CA MET A 27 -7.97 15.40 16.51
C MET A 27 -9.12 16.37 16.22
N ILE A 28 -9.96 16.64 17.20
CA ILE A 28 -11.01 17.67 17.09
C ILE A 28 -11.02 18.55 18.34
N ASN A 29 -11.07 19.87 18.15
CA ASN A 29 -11.29 20.81 19.23
C ASN A 29 -12.78 20.95 19.54
N ARG A 30 -13.19 20.67 20.79
CA ARG A 30 -14.62 20.71 21.15
C ARG A 30 -15.24 22.11 21.09
N ASN A 31 -14.43 23.14 21.32
CA ASN A 31 -14.87 24.54 21.39
C ASN A 31 -14.80 25.19 20.01
N THR A 32 -13.67 25.08 19.32
CA THR A 32 -13.43 25.76 18.04
C THR A 32 -13.86 24.96 16.82
N LYS A 33 -14.22 23.68 17.00
CA LYS A 33 -14.67 22.78 15.92
C LYS A 33 -13.63 22.53 14.83
N VAL A 34 -12.35 22.77 15.13
CA VAL A 34 -11.24 22.47 14.22
C VAL A 34 -10.91 20.98 14.28
N CYS A 35 -10.92 20.33 13.12
CA CYS A 35 -10.49 18.96 12.86
C CYS A 35 -9.05 18.98 12.33
N ARG A 36 -8.21 18.06 12.81
CA ARG A 36 -6.84 17.85 12.35
C ARG A 36 -6.65 16.40 11.96
N LEU A 37 -6.20 16.15 10.75
CA LEU A 37 -5.92 14.81 10.25
C LEU A 37 -4.42 14.51 10.34
N PHE A 38 -4.06 13.32 10.83
CA PHE A 38 -2.68 12.91 11.01
C PHE A 38 -2.42 11.60 10.27
N SER A 39 -1.27 11.54 9.60
CA SER A 39 -0.82 10.34 8.89
C SER A 39 -0.03 9.34 9.72
N THR A 40 -0.13 9.47 11.04
CA THR A 40 0.50 8.56 11.99
C THR A 40 -0.46 8.30 13.13
N ARG A 41 -0.22 7.22 13.87
CA ARG A 41 -0.87 6.99 15.15
C ARG A 41 -0.29 7.96 16.17
N ILE A 42 -1.15 8.73 16.83
CA ILE A 42 -0.76 9.50 18.03
C ILE A 42 -0.66 8.49 19.20
N THR A 43 0.26 7.54 19.08
CA THR A 43 0.64 6.62 20.15
C THR A 43 1.82 7.27 20.87
N GLN A 44 1.51 7.93 21.99
CA GLN A 44 2.41 8.32 23.07
C GLN A 44 3.89 8.55 22.71
N TYR A 45 4.31 9.83 22.70
CA TYR A 45 5.60 10.38 23.21
C TYR A 45 6.14 11.64 22.50
N ASN A 46 5.42 12.28 21.57
CA ASN A 46 5.83 13.60 21.08
C ASN A 46 4.67 14.62 21.00
N THR A 47 4.69 15.53 22.00
CA THR A 47 4.43 16.97 21.90
C THR A 47 3.11 17.55 21.35
N LEU A 48 2.11 16.78 20.92
CA LEU A 48 0.84 17.36 20.39
C LEU A 48 -0.38 17.28 21.33
N THR A 49 -0.23 16.76 22.55
CA THR A 49 -1.34 16.57 23.50
C THR A 49 -1.60 17.74 24.45
N SER A 50 -0.92 18.88 24.32
CA SER A 50 -1.06 20.01 25.27
C SER A 50 -1.83 21.23 24.75
N GLU A 51 -2.49 21.18 23.59
CA GLU A 51 -3.38 22.28 23.16
C GLU A 51 -4.78 22.12 23.77
N ALA A 52 -5.19 23.10 24.57
CA ALA A 52 -6.46 23.10 25.29
C ALA A 52 -7.67 22.88 24.34
N GLY A 53 -8.53 21.92 24.72
CA GLY A 53 -9.81 21.66 24.04
C GLY A 53 -9.76 20.61 22.91
N TYR A 54 -8.58 20.10 22.53
CA TYR A 54 -8.46 19.01 21.55
C TYR A 54 -8.61 17.62 22.18
N LEU A 55 -9.31 16.74 21.46
CA LEU A 55 -9.38 15.30 21.72
C LEU A 55 -8.90 14.51 20.52
N SER A 56 -8.09 13.47 20.73
CA SER A 56 -7.59 12.57 19.71
C SER A 56 -8.43 11.31 19.56
N TYR A 57 -8.55 10.83 18.33
CA TYR A 57 -9.27 9.62 17.95
C TYR A 57 -8.46 8.85 16.91
N ASP A 58 -8.46 7.54 17.04
CA ASP A 58 -7.91 6.61 16.04
C ASP A 58 -9.06 6.12 15.18
N THR A 59 -8.86 6.06 13.85
CA THR A 59 -9.91 5.60 12.94
C THR A 59 -10.19 4.11 13.06
N CYS A 60 -9.32 3.36 13.76
CA CYS A 60 -9.44 1.92 13.91
C CYS A 60 -9.74 1.23 12.57
N ARG A 61 -9.07 1.65 11.47
CA ARG A 61 -8.82 0.71 10.36
C ARG A 61 -8.18 -0.50 11.04
N ALA A 62 -8.93 -1.60 11.12
CA ALA A 62 -8.94 -2.50 12.27
C ALA A 62 -7.53 -2.91 12.72
N THR A 63 -7.35 -3.14 14.02
CA THR A 63 -6.21 -3.93 14.49
C THR A 63 -6.13 -5.16 13.58
N ASP A 64 -4.95 -5.42 13.01
CA ASP A 64 -4.70 -6.52 12.08
C ASP A 64 -5.23 -6.35 10.62
N ALA A 65 -5.64 -5.15 10.20
CA ALA A 65 -6.03 -4.83 8.81
C ALA A 65 -4.81 -4.51 7.91
N PHE A 66 -5.02 -4.36 6.59
CA PHE A 66 -3.97 -3.89 5.65
C PHE A 66 -3.29 -2.61 6.16
N GLY A 67 -1.96 -2.61 6.20
CA GLY A 67 -1.12 -1.54 6.75
C GLY A 67 -0.93 -1.57 8.27
N SER A 68 -1.57 -2.50 8.99
CA SER A 68 -1.35 -2.67 10.43
C SER A 68 0.04 -3.22 10.73
N PRO A 69 0.65 -2.84 11.86
CA PRO A 69 1.89 -3.45 12.30
C PRO A 69 1.66 -4.93 12.60
N CYS A 70 2.63 -5.76 12.27
CA CYS A 70 2.60 -7.20 12.52
C CYS A 70 4.00 -7.73 12.84
N SER A 71 4.08 -8.83 13.58
CA SER A 71 5.31 -9.61 13.75
C SER A 71 5.19 -11.01 13.14
N SER A 72 3.99 -11.41 12.76
CA SER A 72 3.67 -12.69 12.13
C SER A 72 2.41 -12.58 11.28
N ASN A 73 2.20 -13.51 10.36
CA ASN A 73 0.98 -13.58 9.54
C ASN A 73 -0.30 -13.66 10.39
N SER A 74 -0.21 -14.18 11.62
CA SER A 74 -1.37 -14.27 12.51
C SER A 74 -1.91 -12.91 12.96
N ASN A 75 -1.09 -11.85 12.90
CA ASN A 75 -1.49 -10.47 13.16
C ASN A 75 -2.17 -9.82 11.94
N CYS A 76 -2.41 -10.54 10.85
CA CYS A 76 -3.06 -10.00 9.66
C CYS A 76 -4.38 -10.76 9.46
N LYS A 77 -5.48 -10.15 9.89
CA LYS A 77 -6.81 -10.78 9.94
C LYS A 77 -7.65 -10.52 8.69
N LEU A 78 -7.27 -9.52 7.89
CA LEU A 78 -7.88 -9.35 6.58
C LEU A 78 -7.58 -10.58 5.71
N ALA A 79 -8.60 -11.12 5.05
CA ALA A 79 -8.40 -12.29 4.18
C ALA A 79 -7.35 -11.99 3.11
N ASN A 80 -6.49 -12.98 2.85
CA ASN A 80 -5.39 -12.90 1.88
C ASN A 80 -4.38 -11.79 2.20
N THR A 81 -4.13 -11.55 3.49
CA THR A 81 -3.01 -10.71 3.94
C THR A 81 -1.97 -11.52 4.68
N ILE A 82 -0.72 -11.07 4.56
CA ILE A 82 0.46 -11.64 5.22
C ILE A 82 1.29 -10.52 5.84
N CYS A 83 2.16 -10.87 6.78
CA CYS A 83 3.05 -9.93 7.41
C CYS A 83 4.33 -9.79 6.58
N VAL A 84 4.51 -8.63 5.95
CA VAL A 84 5.68 -8.31 5.14
C VAL A 84 6.29 -7.02 5.67
N ASP A 85 7.57 -7.05 6.01
CA ASP A 85 8.30 -5.90 6.55
C ASP A 85 7.60 -5.24 7.76
N ASN A 86 7.10 -6.08 8.67
CA ASN A 86 6.36 -5.69 9.87
C ASN A 86 5.03 -4.95 9.58
N MET A 87 4.49 -5.06 8.37
CA MET A 87 3.19 -4.52 8.01
C MET A 87 2.32 -5.58 7.33
N CYS A 88 1.03 -5.60 7.64
CA CYS A 88 0.08 -6.44 6.93
C CYS A 88 -0.10 -5.94 5.50
N GLN A 89 0.20 -6.79 4.53
CA GLN A 89 0.09 -6.52 3.09
C GLN A 89 -0.77 -7.59 2.44
N CYS A 90 -1.35 -7.31 1.28
CA CYS A 90 -1.99 -8.36 0.48
C CYS A 90 -0.92 -9.38 0.05
N ASP A 91 -1.31 -10.65 0.07
CA ASP A 91 -0.45 -11.75 -0.37
C ASP A 91 -0.21 -11.71 -1.87
N ALA A 92 0.82 -12.43 -2.32
CA ALA A 92 1.15 -12.60 -3.73
C ALA A 92 -0.09 -12.99 -4.55
N GLY A 93 -0.36 -12.28 -5.65
CA GLY A 93 -1.54 -12.49 -6.48
C GLY A 93 -2.79 -11.71 -6.05
N TRP A 94 -2.75 -10.98 -4.93
CA TRP A 94 -3.87 -10.16 -4.47
C TRP A 94 -3.55 -8.67 -4.40
N SER A 95 -4.38 -7.85 -5.04
CA SER A 95 -4.26 -6.39 -5.06
C SER A 95 -5.15 -5.76 -3.99
N TYR A 96 -4.63 -4.78 -3.25
CA TYR A 96 -5.45 -4.05 -2.28
C TYR A 96 -6.42 -3.10 -2.99
N SER A 97 -7.70 -3.20 -2.64
CA SER A 97 -8.76 -2.31 -3.11
C SER A 97 -9.18 -1.34 -2.00
N GLN A 98 -8.93 -0.06 -2.21
CA GLN A 98 -9.35 1.00 -1.28
C GLN A 98 -10.88 1.18 -1.26
N ASN A 99 -11.57 0.78 -2.33
CA ASN A 99 -13.03 0.93 -2.45
C ASN A 99 -13.78 -0.14 -1.64
N THR A 100 -13.21 -1.34 -1.55
CA THR A 100 -13.83 -2.48 -0.83
C THR A 100 -13.15 -2.79 0.50
N LEU A 101 -11.96 -2.20 0.75
CA LEU A 101 -11.10 -2.50 1.89
C LEU A 101 -10.72 -3.99 1.97
N GLN A 102 -10.57 -4.65 0.81
CA GLN A 102 -10.23 -6.07 0.68
C GLN A 102 -9.05 -6.27 -0.28
N CYS A 103 -8.38 -7.40 -0.11
CA CYS A 103 -7.46 -7.93 -1.11
C CYS A 103 -8.27 -8.68 -2.17
N VAL A 104 -8.18 -8.22 -3.42
CA VAL A 104 -8.96 -8.74 -4.56
C VAL A 104 -8.04 -9.31 -5.63
N ARG A 105 -8.53 -10.29 -6.41
CA ARG A 105 -7.74 -10.95 -7.49
C ARG A 105 -7.53 -10.06 -8.71
N SER A 106 -8.40 -9.07 -8.88
CA SER A 106 -8.37 -8.14 -10.02
C SER A 106 -9.03 -6.83 -9.64
N CYS A 107 -8.52 -5.74 -10.20
CA CYS A 107 -9.09 -4.41 -10.01
C CYS A 107 -10.01 -4.03 -11.17
N VAL A 108 -11.06 -3.25 -10.89
CA VAL A 108 -11.83 -2.55 -11.95
C VAL A 108 -10.91 -1.58 -12.69
N GLN A 109 -10.07 -0.87 -11.93
CA GLN A 109 -9.00 -0.04 -12.45
C GLN A 109 -7.78 -0.18 -11.55
N TYR A 110 -6.59 -0.30 -12.15
CA TYR A 110 -5.33 -0.36 -11.42
C TYR A 110 -4.78 1.04 -11.15
N GLY A 111 -4.27 1.26 -9.93
CA GLY A 111 -3.78 2.54 -9.45
C GLY A 111 -2.30 2.75 -9.76
N THR A 112 -1.60 3.51 -8.92
CA THR A 112 -0.16 3.79 -9.06
C THR A 112 0.68 3.19 -7.93
N MET A 113 0.03 2.57 -6.95
CA MET A 113 0.67 2.00 -5.77
C MET A 113 1.03 0.54 -6.01
N PHE A 114 2.13 0.10 -5.43
CA PHE A 114 2.61 -1.28 -5.53
C PHE A 114 2.90 -1.88 -4.16
N THR A 115 2.59 -3.17 -4.01
CA THR A 115 3.00 -3.98 -2.86
C THR A 115 4.27 -4.74 -3.24
N LYS A 116 5.31 -4.59 -2.42
CA LYS A 116 6.60 -5.26 -2.60
C LYS A 116 6.55 -6.66 -1.98
N ILE A 117 7.03 -7.66 -2.71
CA ILE A 117 7.29 -9.01 -2.23
C ILE A 117 8.76 -9.31 -2.46
N LYS A 118 9.49 -9.44 -1.36
CA LYS A 118 10.95 -9.56 -1.39
C LYS A 118 11.38 -10.86 -2.04
N GLN A 119 12.51 -10.82 -2.75
CA GLN A 119 13.22 -12.00 -3.20
C GLN A 119 12.32 -12.96 -3.99
N SER A 120 11.48 -12.39 -4.84
CA SER A 120 10.42 -13.11 -5.55
C SER A 120 10.30 -12.58 -6.98
N TYR A 121 9.83 -13.43 -7.88
CA TYR A 121 9.63 -13.11 -9.29
C TYR A 121 8.69 -14.13 -9.96
N ILE A 122 8.19 -13.80 -11.14
CA ILE A 122 7.39 -14.62 -12.05
C ILE A 122 8.27 -14.98 -13.25
N SER A 123 8.63 -16.25 -13.38
CA SER A 123 9.45 -16.72 -14.50
C SER A 123 8.72 -16.59 -15.85
N GLY A 124 9.41 -16.08 -16.87
CA GLY A 124 8.98 -16.18 -18.28
C GLY A 124 7.85 -15.24 -18.70
N ASN A 125 7.53 -14.21 -17.90
CA ASN A 125 6.38 -13.31 -18.14
C ASN A 125 6.78 -11.85 -18.45
N ASP A 126 8.05 -11.62 -18.79
CA ASP A 126 8.62 -10.29 -19.00
C ASP A 126 8.24 -9.74 -20.38
N LEU A 127 7.22 -8.87 -20.43
CA LEU A 127 6.77 -8.26 -21.69
C LEU A 127 7.68 -7.12 -22.14
N ILE A 128 8.27 -6.39 -21.18
CA ILE A 128 9.25 -5.33 -21.44
C ILE A 128 10.39 -5.46 -20.43
N THR A 129 11.62 -5.45 -20.92
CA THR A 129 12.83 -5.32 -20.07
C THR A 129 13.42 -3.93 -20.24
N LEU A 130 13.50 -3.18 -19.15
CA LEU A 130 14.11 -1.85 -19.09
C LEU A 130 15.47 -1.94 -18.41
N THR A 131 16.48 -1.35 -19.03
CA THR A 131 17.88 -1.40 -18.56
C THR A 131 18.48 -0.02 -18.29
N ALA A 132 17.78 1.05 -18.68
CA ALA A 132 18.29 2.39 -18.49
C ALA A 132 18.26 2.78 -16.99
N PRO A 133 19.29 3.47 -16.46
CA PRO A 133 19.48 3.69 -15.02
C PRO A 133 18.26 4.29 -14.30
N GLN A 134 17.48 5.16 -14.96
CA GLN A 134 16.28 5.76 -14.38
C GLN A 134 15.20 4.74 -14.01
N TYR A 135 15.17 3.58 -14.66
CA TYR A 135 14.19 2.52 -14.41
C TYR A 135 14.68 1.51 -13.37
N ILE A 136 15.95 1.57 -12.95
CA ILE A 136 16.55 0.61 -12.01
C ILE A 136 16.32 1.08 -10.56
N THR A 137 15.09 1.48 -10.28
CA THR A 137 14.57 1.81 -8.96
C THR A 137 13.11 1.40 -8.91
N ALA A 138 12.58 1.10 -7.72
CA ALA A 138 11.16 0.76 -7.58
C ALA A 138 10.24 1.86 -8.10
N SER A 139 10.61 3.13 -7.87
CA SER A 139 9.88 4.30 -8.38
C SER A 139 9.91 4.37 -9.90
N GLY A 140 11.09 4.28 -10.51
CA GLY A 140 11.25 4.38 -11.96
C GLY A 140 10.59 3.22 -12.71
N CYS A 141 10.78 1.98 -12.23
CA CYS A 141 10.14 0.81 -12.81
C CYS A 141 8.62 0.86 -12.65
N GLY A 142 8.13 1.26 -11.47
CA GLY A 142 6.70 1.46 -11.22
C GLY A 142 6.08 2.55 -12.09
N GLN A 143 6.77 3.67 -12.31
CA GLN A 143 6.31 4.72 -13.23
C GLN A 143 6.22 4.20 -14.68
N ALA A 144 7.21 3.42 -15.13
CA ALA A 144 7.16 2.82 -16.46
C ALA A 144 6.01 1.81 -16.58
N CYS A 145 5.77 1.00 -15.56
CA CYS A 145 4.61 0.10 -15.47
C CYS A 145 3.27 0.88 -15.53
N VAL A 146 3.17 2.02 -14.86
CA VAL A 146 1.96 2.85 -14.91
C VAL A 146 1.77 3.48 -16.30
N ALA A 147 2.86 3.87 -16.96
CA ALA A 147 2.83 4.62 -18.22
C ALA A 147 2.72 3.75 -19.48
N VAL A 148 3.02 2.45 -19.41
CA VAL A 148 2.93 1.56 -20.58
C VAL A 148 1.48 1.41 -21.02
N THR A 149 1.25 1.54 -22.33
CA THR A 149 -0.10 1.50 -22.93
C THR A 149 -0.31 0.29 -23.85
N SER A 150 0.76 -0.43 -24.21
CA SER A 150 0.67 -1.64 -25.04
C SER A 150 0.01 -2.82 -24.33
N PHE A 151 -0.07 -2.77 -22.99
CA PHE A 151 -0.81 -3.71 -22.14
C PHE A 151 -1.10 -3.05 -20.79
N THR A 152 -2.05 -3.60 -20.03
CA THR A 152 -2.22 -3.21 -18.62
C THR A 152 -1.14 -3.86 -17.78
N CYS A 153 -0.13 -3.08 -17.37
CA CYS A 153 0.90 -3.61 -16.48
C CYS A 153 0.33 -3.84 -15.07
N LEU A 154 0.44 -5.08 -14.60
CA LEU A 154 -0.07 -5.54 -13.31
C LEU A 154 1.03 -5.74 -12.27
N SER A 155 2.25 -5.94 -12.73
CA SER A 155 3.41 -6.10 -11.87
C SER A 155 4.70 -5.75 -12.57
N PHE A 156 5.74 -5.59 -11.76
CA PHE A 156 7.09 -5.55 -12.27
C PHE A 156 8.07 -6.24 -11.32
N GLU A 157 9.24 -6.55 -11.83
CA GLU A 157 10.36 -7.06 -11.04
C GLU A 157 11.55 -6.12 -11.17
N LEU A 158 12.24 -5.91 -10.06
CA LEU A 158 13.45 -5.10 -10.03
C LEU A 158 14.63 -6.00 -9.65
N ASP A 159 15.50 -6.25 -10.62
CA ASP A 159 16.76 -6.96 -10.46
C ASP A 159 17.90 -5.95 -10.35
N THR A 160 18.33 -5.71 -9.11
CA THR A 160 19.39 -4.73 -8.85
C THR A 160 20.80 -5.27 -9.11
N THR A 161 20.98 -6.59 -9.21
CA THR A 161 22.27 -7.18 -9.56
C THR A 161 22.58 -7.02 -11.04
N PHE A 162 21.60 -7.31 -11.90
CA PHE A 162 21.77 -7.21 -13.35
C PHE A 162 21.30 -5.87 -13.93
N GLY A 163 20.76 -4.99 -13.11
CA GLY A 163 20.31 -3.65 -13.50
C GLY A 163 19.13 -3.73 -14.48
N ARG A 164 18.10 -4.48 -14.11
CA ARG A 164 16.92 -4.72 -14.97
C ARG A 164 15.62 -4.47 -14.23
N CYS A 165 14.67 -3.92 -14.98
CA CYS A 165 13.28 -3.75 -14.59
C CYS A 165 12.42 -4.52 -15.60
N TYR A 166 11.65 -5.49 -15.14
CA TYR A 166 10.82 -6.33 -16.00
C TYR A 166 9.36 -5.98 -15.79
N LEU A 167 8.64 -5.56 -16.84
CA LEU A 167 7.22 -5.20 -16.77
C LEU A 167 6.36 -6.36 -17.25
N GLN A 168 5.26 -6.61 -16.55
CA GLN A 168 4.44 -7.80 -16.74
C GLN A 168 2.95 -7.46 -16.71
N SER A 169 2.14 -8.25 -17.43
CA SER A 169 0.67 -8.10 -17.48
C SER A 169 -0.07 -9.11 -16.60
N VAL A 170 0.65 -9.78 -15.70
CA VAL A 170 0.15 -10.88 -14.89
C VAL A 170 0.41 -10.63 -13.40
N THR A 171 -0.24 -11.40 -12.54
CA THR A 171 0.08 -11.52 -11.12
C THR A 171 0.33 -13.01 -10.83
N PRO A 172 0.88 -13.39 -9.66
CA PRO A 172 1.04 -14.79 -9.23
C PRO A 172 -0.27 -15.59 -9.27
N PHE A 173 -1.41 -14.91 -9.15
CA PHE A 173 -2.72 -15.54 -9.25
C PHE A 173 -3.08 -15.96 -10.68
N LEU A 174 -2.50 -15.32 -11.70
CA LEU A 174 -2.81 -15.53 -13.11
C LEU A 174 -1.84 -16.48 -13.83
N VAL A 175 -0.80 -16.94 -13.15
CA VAL A 175 0.25 -17.84 -13.69
C VAL A 175 0.23 -19.19 -12.98
N SER A 176 1.03 -20.14 -13.46
CA SER A 176 1.23 -21.41 -12.74
C SER A 176 1.89 -21.14 -11.38
N LEU A 177 1.54 -21.94 -10.37
CA LEU A 177 2.24 -21.90 -9.07
C LEU A 177 3.74 -22.17 -9.18
N LEU A 178 4.18 -22.82 -10.28
CA LEU A 178 5.60 -23.06 -10.55
C LEU A 178 6.30 -21.83 -11.17
N ASP A 179 5.55 -20.84 -11.63
CA ASP A 179 6.11 -19.65 -12.27
C ASP A 179 6.42 -18.56 -11.25
N PHE A 180 5.63 -18.44 -10.17
CA PHE A 180 5.95 -17.53 -9.07
C PHE A 180 6.92 -18.18 -8.09
N LEU A 181 8.15 -17.69 -8.09
CA LEU A 181 9.27 -18.29 -7.36
C LEU A 181 9.81 -17.32 -6.32
N GLN A 182 9.92 -17.80 -5.08
CA GLN A 182 10.65 -17.12 -4.00
C GLN A 182 12.08 -17.68 -3.94
N LEU A 183 13.07 -16.86 -4.24
CA LEU A 183 14.49 -17.23 -4.26
C LEU A 183 15.25 -16.49 -3.15
N LEU A 184 15.38 -17.13 -1.99
CA LEU A 184 16.17 -16.57 -0.89
C LEU A 184 17.61 -16.29 -1.34
N GLY A 185 18.10 -15.08 -1.03
CA GLY A 185 19.44 -14.63 -1.41
C GLY A 185 19.52 -13.94 -2.78
N THR A 186 18.43 -13.86 -3.54
CA THR A 186 18.36 -13.02 -4.75
C THR A 186 18.22 -11.53 -4.40
N THR A 187 18.54 -10.67 -5.37
CA THR A 187 18.32 -9.22 -5.34
C THR A 187 17.13 -8.79 -6.19
N VAL A 188 16.38 -9.76 -6.72
CA VAL A 188 15.14 -9.55 -7.47
C VAL A 188 13.98 -9.41 -6.50
N ASP A 189 13.32 -8.26 -6.54
CA ASP A 189 12.09 -8.02 -5.79
C ASP A 189 10.91 -7.87 -6.74
N TYR A 190 9.79 -8.51 -6.42
CA TYR A 190 8.54 -8.44 -7.17
C TYR A 190 7.64 -7.34 -6.60
N TYR A 191 6.97 -6.61 -7.48
CA TYR A 191 6.10 -5.49 -7.13
C TYR A 191 4.76 -5.66 -7.84
N GLN A 192 3.69 -5.84 -7.07
CA GLN A 192 2.34 -6.00 -7.59
C GLN A 192 1.53 -4.71 -7.50
N ARG A 193 0.80 -4.38 -8.54
CA ARG A 193 0.00 -3.16 -8.61
C ARG A 193 -1.29 -3.30 -7.81
N ASN A 194 -1.62 -2.26 -7.03
CA ASN A 194 -2.86 -2.15 -6.27
C ASN A 194 -3.97 -1.44 -7.05
N CYS A 195 -5.21 -1.55 -6.58
CA CYS A 195 -6.34 -0.94 -7.27
C CYS A 195 -6.32 0.59 -7.13
N ALA A 196 -6.88 1.27 -8.12
CA ALA A 196 -7.20 2.68 -8.03
C ALA A 196 -8.36 2.89 -7.05
N TYR A 197 -8.34 4.02 -6.37
CA TYR A 197 -9.53 4.58 -5.74
C TYR A 197 -10.34 5.26 -6.84
N VAL A 198 -11.59 4.83 -7.04
CA VAL A 198 -12.47 5.31 -8.12
C VAL A 198 -13.83 5.71 -7.57
#